data_AF-A0A2S0HWT6-F1
#
_entry.id   AF-A0A2S0HWT6-F1
#
_cell.length_a   1.000
_cell.length_b   1.000
_cell.length_c   1.000
_cell.angle_alpha   90.00
_cell.angle_beta   90.00
_cell.angle_gamma   90.00
#
_symmetry.space_group_name_H-M   'P 1'
#
loop_
_entity.id
_entity.type
_entity.pdbx_description
1 polymer ?
#
loop_
_entity_poly.entity_id
_entity_poly.type
_entity_poly.pdbx_seq_one_letter_code
_entity_poly.pdbx_strand_id
1 'polypeptide(L)'
;MNLKLLSLLGLLLIFSCKEKGSVSSIHPENWTKRSARNIEKDSLEYGKSYLSIYSQIYSISEHRTHGLTAMVSMRNTSDRDTIYLLRAEYYDTHGNSIRNYFEDPIFLAPMETTEIIIDEIDVTGGTGSNFLFEWKIPYNSPEPLFEGIMNSTMGQQGLSFTTQGVRIE
;
A
#
# COMPACT_ATOMS: atom_id res chain seq x y z
N MET A 1 6.78 7.37 -58.03
CA MET A 1 6.72 7.86 -56.64
C MET A 1 7.42 6.81 -55.78
N ASN A 2 8.68 7.08 -55.46
CA ASN A 2 9.68 6.05 -55.20
C ASN A 2 9.50 5.36 -53.85
N LEU A 3 9.63 4.03 -53.85
CA LEU A 3 9.53 3.10 -52.71
C LEU A 3 10.37 3.52 -51.47
N LYS A 4 11.39 4.36 -51.67
CA LYS A 4 12.19 4.98 -50.60
C LYS A 4 11.39 5.92 -49.70
N LEU A 5 10.35 6.58 -50.20
CA LEU A 5 9.52 7.51 -49.42
C LEU A 5 8.56 6.77 -48.47
N LEU A 6 8.11 5.56 -48.87
CA LEU A 6 7.29 4.69 -48.03
C LEU A 6 8.11 4.06 -46.88
N SER A 7 9.39 3.76 -47.13
CA SER A 7 10.32 3.24 -46.12
C SER A 7 10.68 4.26 -45.04
N LEU A 8 10.62 5.57 -45.34
CA LEU A 8 10.92 6.63 -44.37
C LEU A 8 9.72 6.91 -43.43
N LEU A 9 8.50 6.66 -43.89
CA LEU A 9 7.28 6.83 -43.09
C LEU A 9 7.04 5.68 -42.09
N GLY A 10 7.57 4.48 -42.37
CA GLY A 10 7.47 3.32 -41.49
C GLY A 10 8.39 3.38 -40.25
N LEU A 11 9.47 4.17 -40.29
CA LEU A 11 10.46 4.21 -39.21
C LEU A 11 10.07 5.13 -38.04
N LEU A 12 9.05 5.99 -38.22
CA LEU A 12 8.60 6.95 -37.20
C LEU A 12 7.56 6.39 -36.22
N LEU A 13 7.07 5.15 -36.41
CA LEU A 13 6.00 4.56 -35.59
C LEU A 13 6.49 3.69 -34.43
N ILE A 14 7.79 3.50 -34.25
CA ILE A 14 8.33 2.57 -33.23
C ILE A 14 8.90 3.25 -31.97
N PHE A 15 8.80 4.58 -31.84
CA PHE A 15 9.19 5.31 -30.63
C PHE A 15 8.00 5.65 -29.73
N SER A 16 7.07 4.72 -29.55
CA SER A 16 6.13 4.83 -28.43
C SER A 16 6.85 4.36 -27.16
N CYS A 17 7.61 5.27 -26.55
CA CYS A 17 8.08 5.11 -25.19
C CYS A 17 6.85 5.06 -24.28
N LYS A 18 6.50 3.86 -23.81
CA LYS A 18 5.50 3.68 -22.77
C LYS A 18 6.13 4.19 -21.48
N GLU A 19 5.84 5.43 -21.11
CA GLU A 19 6.12 5.94 -19.78
C GLU A 19 5.50 4.95 -18.78
N LYS A 20 6.33 4.31 -17.97
CA LYS A 20 5.86 3.60 -16.79
C LYS A 20 5.35 4.69 -15.84
N GLY A 21 4.07 5.03 -15.96
CA GLY A 21 3.40 5.84 -14.96
C GLY A 21 3.63 5.17 -13.62
N SER A 22 4.32 5.84 -12.71
CA SER A 22 4.30 5.48 -11.30
C SER A 22 2.82 5.42 -10.92
N VAL A 23 2.32 4.25 -10.52
CA VAL A 23 0.98 4.13 -9.97
C VAL A 23 1.02 4.82 -8.61
N SER A 24 0.89 6.13 -8.68
CA SER A 24 0.76 7.05 -7.57
C SER A 24 -0.71 7.00 -7.20
N SER A 25 -0.98 6.47 -6.01
CA SER A 25 -2.28 6.54 -5.38
C SER A 25 -2.83 7.96 -5.50
N ILE A 26 -4.10 8.09 -5.88
CA ILE A 26 -4.72 9.37 -6.24
C ILE A 26 -4.79 10.35 -5.05
N HIS A 27 -4.50 9.91 -3.83
CA HIS A 27 -4.21 10.75 -2.66
C HIS A 27 -2.95 10.22 -1.97
N PRO A 28 -1.73 10.69 -2.31
CA PRO A 28 -0.60 10.44 -1.45
C PRO A 28 -0.85 11.25 -0.18
N GLU A 29 -1.22 10.57 0.90
CA GLU A 29 -1.25 11.18 2.22
C GLU A 29 0.07 11.94 2.41
N ASN A 30 0.01 13.20 2.83
CA ASN A 30 1.20 14.03 2.92
C ASN A 30 1.99 13.62 4.18
N TRP A 31 2.76 12.55 4.05
CA TRP A 31 3.56 11.96 5.13
C TRP A 31 4.53 12.98 5.74
N THR A 32 4.99 13.97 4.95
CA THR A 32 5.89 15.02 5.43
C THR A 32 5.27 15.86 6.54
N LYS A 33 3.94 16.11 6.50
CA LYS A 33 3.25 16.83 7.59
C LYS A 33 3.16 16.04 8.89
N ARG A 34 3.29 14.71 8.80
CA ARG A 34 3.20 13.78 9.93
C ARG A 34 4.58 13.38 10.46
N SER A 35 5.65 13.89 9.84
CA SER A 35 7.03 13.51 10.14
C SER A 35 7.38 13.79 11.60
N ALA A 36 7.85 12.76 12.29
CA ALA A 36 8.23 12.76 13.69
C ALA A 36 9.74 12.41 13.82
N ARG A 37 10.60 13.27 13.28
CA ARG A 37 12.06 13.01 13.23
C ARG A 37 12.76 13.01 14.59
N ASN A 38 12.17 13.68 15.58
CA ASN A 38 12.76 13.90 16.90
C ASN A 38 12.06 13.09 18.02
N ILE A 39 11.58 11.88 17.72
CA ILE A 39 11.00 11.02 18.75
C ILE A 39 12.13 10.59 19.71
N GLU A 40 11.99 10.88 21.01
CA GLU A 40 12.85 10.25 22.02
C GLU A 40 12.52 8.76 22.09
N LYS A 41 13.36 7.97 21.42
CA LYS A 41 13.12 6.55 21.12
C LYS A 41 13.18 5.64 22.34
N ASP A 42 13.74 6.11 23.46
CA ASP A 42 14.17 5.27 24.58
C ASP A 42 13.04 4.93 25.57
N SER A 43 11.93 5.68 25.56
CA SER A 43 10.77 5.43 26.43
C SER A 43 9.57 4.76 25.74
N LEU A 44 9.71 4.38 24.46
CA LEU A 44 8.63 3.79 23.67
C LEU A 44 8.86 2.31 23.44
N GLU A 45 7.80 1.53 23.55
CA GLU A 45 7.78 0.11 23.21
C GLU A 45 7.70 -0.06 21.70
N TYR A 46 8.50 -0.99 21.18
CA TYR A 46 8.54 -1.31 19.77
C TYR A 46 7.61 -2.48 19.45
N GLY A 47 7.03 -2.46 18.24
CA GLY A 47 6.35 -3.62 17.70
C GLY A 47 6.34 -3.70 16.17
N LYS A 48 6.13 -4.92 15.68
CA LYS A 48 5.81 -5.25 14.29
C LYS A 48 4.44 -5.89 14.12
N SER A 49 3.75 -5.53 13.05
CA SER A 49 2.50 -6.15 12.64
C SER A 49 2.51 -6.49 11.15
N TYR A 50 1.95 -7.65 10.82
CA TYR A 50 1.78 -8.15 9.45
C TYR A 50 0.33 -8.02 9.02
N LEU A 51 0.09 -7.51 7.81
CA LEU A 51 -1.26 -7.40 7.24
C LEU A 51 -1.29 -7.99 5.83
N SER A 52 -2.11 -9.03 5.62
CA SER A 52 -2.36 -9.57 4.28
C SER A 52 -3.17 -8.58 3.44
N ILE A 53 -2.72 -8.31 2.21
CA ILE A 53 -3.40 -7.44 1.25
C ILE A 53 -3.47 -8.14 -0.10
N TYR A 54 -4.58 -7.99 -0.81
CA TYR A 54 -4.77 -8.62 -2.11
C TYR A 54 -5.01 -7.55 -3.17
N SER A 55 -4.03 -7.30 -4.02
CA SER A 55 -4.20 -6.49 -5.24
C SER A 55 -4.99 -7.25 -6.31
N GLN A 56 -4.97 -8.59 -6.22
CA GLN A 56 -5.74 -9.47 -7.07
C GLN A 56 -6.24 -10.69 -6.31
N ILE A 57 -7.35 -11.27 -6.78
CA ILE A 57 -7.84 -12.59 -6.36
C ILE A 57 -8.17 -13.46 -7.57
N TYR A 58 -8.09 -14.77 -7.39
CA TYR A 58 -8.53 -15.73 -8.42
C TYR A 58 -10.04 -15.70 -8.59
N SER A 59 -10.49 -15.98 -9.80
CA SER A 59 -11.91 -16.01 -10.17
C SER A 59 -12.18 -17.11 -11.16
N ILE A 60 -13.19 -17.92 -10.87
CA ILE A 60 -13.64 -19.08 -11.66
C ILE A 60 -12.59 -20.21 -11.74
N SER A 61 -11.32 -19.89 -12.01
CA SER A 61 -10.18 -20.83 -12.07
C SER A 61 -8.87 -20.15 -11.69
N GLU A 62 -7.80 -20.95 -11.59
CA GLU A 62 -6.42 -20.47 -11.33
C GLU A 62 -5.81 -19.65 -12.48
N HIS A 63 -6.44 -19.65 -13.66
CA HIS A 63 -5.92 -18.94 -14.84
C HIS A 63 -6.49 -17.52 -15.00
N ARG A 64 -7.38 -17.10 -14.10
CA ARG A 64 -8.05 -15.80 -14.19
C ARG A 64 -8.07 -15.11 -12.85
N THR A 65 -7.59 -13.88 -12.82
CA THR A 65 -7.64 -13.01 -11.65
C THR A 65 -8.51 -11.77 -11.90
N HIS A 66 -8.97 -11.15 -10.82
CA HIS A 66 -9.59 -9.84 -10.81
C HIS A 66 -8.77 -8.90 -9.95
N GLY A 67 -8.52 -7.69 -10.47
CA GLY A 67 -7.92 -6.60 -9.70
C GLY A 67 -8.85 -6.14 -8.58
N LEU A 68 -8.25 -5.62 -7.52
CA LEU A 68 -8.94 -5.07 -6.36
C LEU A 68 -8.32 -3.71 -6.02
N THR A 69 -9.16 -2.73 -5.69
CA THR A 69 -8.67 -1.59 -4.91
C THR A 69 -8.48 -2.06 -3.48
N ALA A 70 -7.34 -1.73 -2.87
CA ALA A 70 -7.08 -2.03 -1.48
C ALA A 70 -6.90 -0.73 -0.68
N MET A 71 -7.70 -0.56 0.37
CA MET A 71 -7.55 0.47 1.37
C MET A 71 -6.92 -0.14 2.61
N VAL A 72 -5.75 0.37 2.97
CA VAL A 72 -5.00 -0.05 4.15
C VAL A 72 -5.16 1.01 5.21
N SER A 73 -5.93 0.71 6.24
CA SER A 73 -6.22 1.63 7.35
C SER A 73 -5.24 1.38 8.49
N MET A 74 -4.58 2.44 8.95
CA MET A 74 -3.67 2.46 10.08
C MET A 74 -4.29 3.35 11.16
N ARG A 75 -4.67 2.76 12.30
CA ARG A 75 -5.45 3.42 13.35
C ARG A 75 -4.69 3.46 14.65
N ASN A 76 -4.65 4.63 15.28
CA ASN A 76 -4.36 4.75 16.70
C ASN A 76 -5.63 4.40 17.49
N THR A 77 -5.59 3.33 18.27
CA THR A 77 -6.71 2.90 19.12
C THR A 77 -6.67 3.51 20.52
N SER A 78 -5.59 4.24 20.86
CA SER A 78 -5.46 4.98 22.10
C SER A 78 -6.31 6.25 22.04
N ASP A 79 -7.08 6.49 23.10
CA ASP A 79 -7.85 7.71 23.31
C ASP A 79 -7.05 8.82 24.01
N ARG A 80 -5.79 8.53 24.39
CA ARG A 80 -4.96 9.42 25.22
C ARG A 80 -3.63 9.76 24.59
N ASP A 81 -2.98 8.77 24.00
CA ASP A 81 -1.57 8.86 23.65
C ASP A 81 -1.35 8.84 22.14
N THR A 82 -0.36 9.60 21.69
CA THR A 82 0.11 9.56 20.30
C THR A 82 0.99 8.33 20.11
N ILE A 83 0.81 7.64 18.99
CA ILE A 83 1.66 6.52 18.58
C ILE A 83 2.47 6.90 17.35
N TYR A 84 3.48 6.09 17.02
CA TYR A 84 4.39 6.35 15.93
C TYR A 84 4.50 5.15 15.01
N LEU A 85 4.35 5.37 13.71
CA LEU A 85 4.65 4.36 12.69
C LEU A 85 6.03 4.64 12.14
N LEU A 86 6.91 3.67 12.23
CA LEU A 86 8.30 3.76 11.79
C LEU A 86 8.46 3.30 10.35
N ARG A 87 7.63 2.34 9.91
CA ARG A 87 7.66 1.79 8.56
C ARG A 87 6.29 1.28 8.14
N ALA A 88 5.98 1.41 6.85
CA ALA A 88 4.87 0.75 6.19
C ALA A 88 5.38 0.18 4.86
N GLU A 89 5.91 -1.04 4.91
CA GLU A 89 6.56 -1.70 3.78
C GLU A 89 5.59 -2.64 3.07
N TYR A 90 5.42 -2.45 1.76
CA TYR A 90 4.57 -3.29 0.92
C TYR A 90 5.39 -4.34 0.17
N TYR A 91 4.99 -5.60 0.29
CA TYR A 91 5.65 -6.74 -0.35
C TYR A 91 4.76 -7.41 -1.39
N ASP A 92 5.38 -7.93 -2.45
CA ASP A 92 4.71 -8.76 -3.46
C ASP A 92 4.45 -10.19 -2.94
N THR A 93 3.74 -10.98 -3.74
CA THR A 93 3.42 -12.40 -3.46
C THR A 93 4.66 -13.29 -3.24
N HIS A 94 5.82 -12.89 -3.74
CA HIS A 94 7.08 -13.63 -3.60
C HIS A 94 7.93 -13.12 -2.42
N GLY A 95 7.46 -12.13 -1.68
CA GLY A 95 8.18 -11.53 -0.55
C GLY A 95 9.20 -10.47 -0.96
N ASN A 96 9.14 -9.95 -2.19
CA ASN A 96 9.99 -8.82 -2.59
C ASN A 96 9.37 -7.51 -2.12
N SER A 97 10.18 -6.63 -1.54
CA SER A 97 9.77 -5.26 -1.22
C SER A 97 9.45 -4.50 -2.51
N ILE A 98 8.24 -3.94 -2.56
CA ILE A 98 7.75 -3.11 -3.66
C ILE A 98 8.01 -1.64 -3.33
N ARG A 99 7.56 -1.19 -2.14
CA ARG A 99 7.69 0.20 -1.71
C ARG A 99 7.50 0.35 -0.20
N ASN A 100 8.25 1.27 0.38
CA ASN A 100 7.95 1.87 1.67
C ASN A 100 7.13 3.15 1.44
N TYR A 101 6.08 3.38 2.22
CA TYR A 101 5.19 4.53 1.99
C TYR A 101 5.69 5.84 2.60
N PHE A 102 6.57 5.79 3.59
CA PHE A 102 7.18 6.99 4.19
C PHE A 102 8.61 6.71 4.65
N GLU A 103 9.51 7.67 4.40
CA GLU A 103 10.94 7.57 4.75
C GLU A 103 11.23 7.94 6.21
N ASP A 104 10.48 8.91 6.74
CA ASP A 104 10.57 9.34 8.13
C ASP A 104 9.45 8.70 8.95
N PRO A 105 9.67 8.37 10.23
CA PRO A 105 8.58 7.99 11.14
C PRO A 105 7.47 9.03 11.13
N ILE A 106 6.22 8.56 11.19
CA ILE A 106 5.04 9.41 11.28
C ILE A 106 4.36 9.23 12.63
N PHE A 107 3.67 10.27 13.11
CA PHE A 107 2.80 10.15 14.28
C PHE A 107 1.34 9.91 13.87
N LEU A 108 0.59 9.24 14.74
CA LEU A 108 -0.87 9.20 14.72
C LEU A 108 -1.39 9.71 16.07
N ALA A 109 -2.13 10.81 16.04
CA ALA A 109 -2.77 11.39 17.23
C ALA A 109 -3.79 10.41 17.86
N PRO A 110 -4.23 10.63 19.11
CA PRO A 110 -5.25 9.80 19.72
C PRO A 110 -6.49 9.64 18.83
N MET A 111 -6.96 8.41 18.67
CA MET A 111 -8.09 8.03 17.80
C MET A 111 -7.92 8.37 16.30
N GLU A 112 -6.73 8.80 15.86
CA GLU A 112 -6.49 9.16 14.46
C GLU A 112 -6.41 7.92 13.56
N THR A 113 -6.90 8.07 12.33
CA THR A 113 -6.76 7.09 11.26
C THR A 113 -6.06 7.72 10.07
N THR A 114 -5.18 6.97 9.43
CA THR A 114 -4.62 7.29 8.12
C THR A 114 -4.75 6.11 7.18
N GLU A 115 -4.83 6.37 5.88
CA GLU A 115 -4.99 5.34 4.89
C GLU A 115 -3.89 5.35 3.83
N ILE A 116 -3.58 4.15 3.33
CA ILE A 116 -2.88 3.94 2.07
C ILE A 116 -3.89 3.33 1.09
N ILE A 117 -3.99 3.89 -0.10
CA ILE A 117 -4.85 3.36 -1.17
C ILE A 117 -3.97 2.75 -2.26
N ILE A 118 -4.24 1.49 -2.62
CA ILE A 118 -3.65 0.80 -3.76
C ILE A 118 -4.75 0.68 -4.82
N ASP A 119 -4.51 1.27 -5.98
CA ASP A 119 -5.50 1.32 -7.06
C ASP A 119 -5.72 -0.07 -7.68
N GLU A 120 -6.93 -0.32 -8.19
CA GLU A 120 -7.29 -1.59 -8.86
C GLU A 120 -6.35 -1.96 -10.03
N ILE A 121 -5.75 -0.96 -10.67
CA ILE A 121 -4.80 -1.15 -11.77
C ILE A 121 -3.39 -1.52 -11.29
N ASP A 122 -3.07 -1.31 -10.02
CA ASP A 122 -1.79 -1.68 -9.43
C ASP A 122 -1.80 -3.17 -9.06
N VAL A 123 -1.28 -3.96 -9.99
CA VAL A 123 -1.20 -5.42 -9.84
C VAL A 123 0.14 -5.91 -9.30
N THR A 124 1.01 -4.99 -8.88
CA THR A 124 2.39 -5.33 -8.49
C THR A 124 2.46 -6.23 -7.26
N GLY A 125 1.44 -6.20 -6.40
CA GLY A 125 1.32 -7.10 -5.25
C GLY A 125 1.03 -8.56 -5.60
N GLY A 126 0.33 -8.80 -6.71
CA GLY A 126 -0.21 -10.11 -7.05
C GLY A 126 -1.30 -10.59 -6.10
N THR A 127 -1.41 -11.92 -5.95
CA THR A 127 -2.49 -12.61 -5.23
C THR A 127 -2.18 -12.92 -3.76
N GLY A 128 -1.02 -12.50 -3.25
CA GLY A 128 -0.57 -12.79 -1.88
C GLY A 128 0.33 -11.70 -1.30
N SER A 129 0.10 -10.45 -1.69
CA SER A 129 0.86 -9.32 -1.15
C SER A 129 0.58 -9.08 0.33
N ASN A 130 1.43 -8.28 0.97
CA ASN A 130 1.29 -7.97 2.39
C ASN A 130 1.98 -6.66 2.76
N PHE A 131 1.63 -6.14 3.93
CA PHE A 131 2.35 -5.06 4.59
C PHE A 131 3.05 -5.57 5.83
N LEU A 132 4.26 -5.06 6.04
CA LEU A 132 4.94 -5.05 7.33
C LEU A 132 4.89 -3.63 7.89
N PHE A 133 4.29 -3.50 9.06
CA PHE A 133 4.31 -2.27 9.84
C PHE A 133 5.31 -2.40 10.97
N GLU A 134 6.14 -1.38 11.13
CA GLU A 134 6.94 -1.19 12.34
C GLU A 134 6.40 0.03 13.06
N TRP A 135 6.22 -0.08 14.37
CA TRP A 135 5.60 0.97 15.16
C TRP A 135 6.22 1.09 16.55
N LYS A 136 5.95 2.22 17.18
CA LYS A 136 6.30 2.51 18.55
C LYS A 136 5.13 3.13 19.29
N ILE A 137 4.89 2.67 20.51
CA ILE A 137 3.82 3.15 21.38
C ILE A 137 4.36 3.50 22.76
N PRO A 138 3.72 4.41 23.50
CA PRO A 138 4.02 4.60 24.92
C PRO A 138 3.73 3.33 25.73
N TYR A 139 4.47 3.14 26.82
CA TYR A 139 4.28 2.02 27.73
C TYR A 139 2.81 1.92 28.19
N ASN A 140 2.21 0.73 28.17
CA ASN A 140 0.80 0.46 28.46
C ASN A 140 -0.24 1.13 27.53
N SER A 141 0.16 1.69 26.38
CA SER A 141 -0.78 2.16 25.36
C SER A 141 -1.32 0.97 24.56
N PRO A 142 -2.56 1.00 24.04
CA PRO A 142 -3.02 -0.05 23.13
C PRO A 142 -2.24 -0.02 21.81
N GLU A 143 -2.09 -1.20 21.21
CA GLU A 143 -1.40 -1.36 19.93
C GLU A 143 -2.22 -0.74 18.77
N PRO A 144 -1.55 -0.25 17.70
CA PRO A 144 -2.24 0.18 16.50
C PRO A 144 -3.07 -0.95 15.88
N LEU A 145 -4.25 -0.59 15.37
CA LEU A 145 -5.07 -1.50 14.57
C LEU A 145 -4.77 -1.25 13.08
N PHE A 146 -4.41 -2.33 12.38
CA PHE A 146 -4.20 -2.34 10.94
C PHE A 146 -5.29 -3.16 10.27
N GLU A 147 -5.95 -2.59 9.27
CA GLU A 147 -7.03 -3.24 8.53
C GLU A 147 -6.82 -3.06 7.04
N GLY A 148 -7.04 -4.13 6.28
CA GLY A 148 -7.15 -4.09 4.82
C GLY A 148 -8.61 -4.17 4.43
N ILE A 149 -9.06 -3.31 3.53
CA ILE A 149 -10.36 -3.40 2.89
C ILE A 149 -10.11 -3.54 1.40
N MET A 150 -10.52 -4.68 0.86
CA MET A 150 -10.37 -5.00 -0.56
C MET A 150 -11.73 -4.89 -1.20
N ASN A 151 -11.83 -4.09 -2.27
CA ASN A 151 -13.08 -3.96 -3.02
C ASN A 151 -12.84 -3.96 -4.53
N SER A 152 -13.80 -4.51 -5.27
CA SER A 152 -13.91 -4.29 -6.71
C SER A 152 -15.36 -4.06 -7.08
N THR A 153 -15.55 -3.16 -8.03
CA THR A 153 -16.84 -2.83 -8.65
C THR A 153 -16.88 -3.28 -10.11
N MET A 154 -15.88 -4.05 -10.57
CA MET A 154 -15.86 -4.58 -11.93
C MET A 154 -17.01 -5.56 -12.17
N GLY A 155 -17.85 -5.27 -13.17
CA GLY A 155 -18.95 -6.12 -13.60
C GLY A 155 -20.28 -5.80 -12.90
N GLN A 156 -21.15 -6.82 -12.76
CA GLN A 156 -22.48 -6.66 -12.17
C GLN A 156 -22.57 -7.08 -10.70
N GLN A 157 -21.48 -7.59 -10.12
CA GLN A 157 -21.42 -8.01 -8.72
C GLN A 157 -20.24 -7.30 -8.06
N GLY A 158 -20.51 -6.54 -7.00
CA GLY A 158 -19.48 -5.95 -6.17
C GLY A 158 -18.96 -6.99 -5.18
N LEU A 159 -17.64 -7.04 -5.01
CA LEU A 159 -16.99 -7.80 -3.95
C LEU A 159 -16.38 -6.80 -2.96
N SER A 160 -16.54 -7.08 -1.67
CA SER A 160 -15.75 -6.44 -0.64
C SER A 160 -15.46 -7.42 0.49
N PHE A 161 -14.26 -7.38 1.03
CA PHE A 161 -13.86 -8.15 2.21
C PHE A 161 -12.75 -7.43 2.97
N THR A 162 -12.53 -7.84 4.21
CA THR A 162 -11.52 -7.24 5.07
C THR A 162 -10.46 -8.25 5.51
N THR A 163 -9.28 -7.74 5.82
CA THR A 163 -8.23 -8.44 6.56
C THR A 163 -7.86 -7.61 7.78
N GLN A 164 -7.34 -8.27 8.80
CA GLN A 164 -6.86 -7.63 10.02
C GLN A 164 -5.39 -7.98 10.22
N GLY A 165 -4.65 -6.99 10.72
CA GLY A 165 -3.24 -7.13 11.03
C GLY A 165 -3.03 -8.05 12.22
N VAL A 166 -1.92 -8.78 12.20
CA VAL A 166 -1.51 -9.67 13.28
C VAL A 166 -0.15 -9.21 13.80
N ARG A 167 -0.04 -9.13 15.13
CA ARG A 167 1.22 -8.86 15.84
C ARG A 167 2.23 -9.97 15.58
N ILE A 168 3.47 -9.63 15.22
CA ILE A 168 4.52 -10.63 14.96
C ILE A 168 5.82 -10.47 15.78
N GLU A 169 6.06 -9.33 16.44
CA GLU A 169 7.27 -9.12 17.27
C GLU A 169 7.11 -8.05 18.34
#